data_AF-A0A0F2PSI4-F1
#
_entry.id   AF-A0A0F2PSI4-F1
#
_cell.length_a   1.000
_cell.length_b   1.000
_cell.length_c   1.000
_cell.angle_alpha   90.00
_cell.angle_beta   90.00
_cell.angle_gamma   90.00
#
_symmetry.space_group_name_H-M   'P 1'
#
loop_
_entity.id
_entity.type
_entity.pdbx_description
1 polymer ?
#
loop_
_entity_poly.entity_id
_entity_poly.type
_entity_poly.pdbx_seq_one_letter_code
_entity_poly.pdbx_strand_id
1 'polypeptide(L)'
;MVQSGVKKQEAEKSLDKFWGEIRKSASKAKITRFNHTAYTDRDNYMVEEYRSSKANYKSENGFTVNADFNLKIQRWAFGKDVVVEVPEVNAANSFTLKDFDENTPKMFEGLFKTGWGKS
;
A
#
# COMPACT_ATOMS: atom_id res chain seq x y z
N MET A 1 -2.93 -34.14 -21.07
CA MET A 1 -2.66 -32.76 -20.59
C MET A 1 -3.84 -31.79 -20.72
N VAL A 2 -5.05 -32.20 -21.15
CA VAL A 2 -6.18 -31.27 -21.38
C VAL A 2 -7.07 -31.07 -20.12
N GLN A 3 -7.08 -32.03 -19.19
CA GLN A 3 -7.98 -32.00 -18.02
C GLN A 3 -7.59 -30.99 -16.91
N SER A 4 -6.33 -30.53 -16.85
CA SER A 4 -5.89 -29.57 -15.83
C SER A 4 -6.29 -28.13 -16.14
N GLY A 5 -6.42 -27.76 -17.42
CA GLY A 5 -6.82 -26.42 -17.85
C GLY A 5 -8.30 -26.12 -17.61
N VAL A 6 -9.17 -27.12 -17.77
CA VAL A 6 -10.63 -26.97 -17.57
C VAL A 6 -10.99 -26.79 -16.10
N LYS A 7 -10.40 -27.60 -15.20
CA LYS A 7 -10.60 -27.47 -13.75
C LYS A 7 -10.14 -26.12 -13.20
N LYS A 8 -9.08 -25.54 -13.76
CA LYS A 8 -8.55 -24.23 -13.34
C LYS A 8 -9.50 -23.09 -13.74
N GLN A 9 -10.02 -23.11 -14.98
CA GLN A 9 -11.02 -22.13 -15.43
C GLN A 9 -12.36 -22.24 -14.69
N GLU A 10 -12.80 -23.45 -14.35
CA GLU A 10 -14.03 -23.64 -13.55
C GLU A 10 -13.85 -23.15 -12.11
N ALA A 11 -12.68 -23.36 -11.51
CA ALA A 11 -12.34 -22.84 -10.19
C ALA A 11 -12.25 -21.31 -10.16
N GLU A 12 -11.65 -20.70 -11.18
CA GLU A 12 -11.60 -19.24 -11.33
C GLU A 12 -13.01 -18.65 -11.49
N LYS A 13 -13.85 -19.23 -12.36
CA LYS A 13 -15.27 -18.84 -12.50
C LYS A 13 -16.09 -19.04 -11.22
N SER A 14 -15.76 -20.06 -10.43
CA SER A 14 -16.40 -20.33 -9.13
C SER A 14 -16.05 -19.27 -8.09
N LEU A 15 -14.78 -18.89 -8.00
CA LEU A 15 -14.31 -17.83 -7.11
C LEU A 15 -14.86 -16.46 -7.52
N ASP A 16 -14.91 -16.16 -8.82
CA ASP A 16 -15.51 -14.92 -9.31
C ASP A 16 -17.00 -14.82 -8.98
N LYS A 17 -17.73 -15.93 -9.14
CA LYS A 17 -19.14 -16.00 -8.70
C LYS A 17 -19.26 -15.81 -7.18
N PHE A 18 -18.41 -16.45 -6.39
CA PHE A 18 -18.39 -16.31 -4.94
C PHE A 18 -18.14 -14.86 -4.51
N TRP A 19 -17.13 -14.19 -5.08
CA TRP A 19 -16.85 -12.78 -4.82
C TRP A 19 -17.96 -11.86 -5.32
N GLY A 20 -18.57 -12.17 -6.46
CA GLY A 20 -19.73 -11.44 -6.98
C GLY A 20 -20.94 -11.49 -6.03
N GLU A 21 -21.24 -12.65 -5.47
CA GLU A 21 -22.32 -12.84 -4.49
C GLU A 21 -22.02 -12.13 -3.16
N ILE A 22 -20.76 -12.16 -2.69
CA ILE A 22 -20.33 -11.37 -1.52
C ILE A 22 -20.52 -9.88 -1.80
N ARG A 23 -20.16 -9.38 -2.99
CA ARG A 23 -20.26 -7.96 -3.35
C ARG A 23 -21.72 -7.49 -3.41
N LYS A 24 -22.60 -8.31 -3.98
CA LYS A 24 -24.06 -8.06 -4.00
C LYS A 24 -24.68 -8.12 -2.60
N SER A 25 -24.17 -8.98 -1.73
CA SER A 25 -24.65 -9.09 -0.35
C SER A 25 -24.12 -7.95 0.53
N ALA A 26 -22.90 -7.49 0.26
CA ALA A 26 -22.27 -6.38 0.96
C ALA A 26 -23.01 -5.05 0.75
N SER A 27 -23.61 -4.80 -0.42
CA SER A 27 -24.42 -3.60 -0.65
C SER A 27 -25.73 -3.60 0.16
N LYS A 28 -26.20 -4.78 0.58
CA LYS A 28 -27.37 -4.96 1.46
C LYS A 28 -26.98 -5.05 2.94
N ALA A 29 -25.68 -5.05 3.24
CA ALA A 29 -25.20 -5.19 4.60
C ALA A 29 -25.34 -3.88 5.36
N LYS A 30 -25.94 -3.95 6.54
CA LYS A 30 -26.01 -2.83 7.48
C LYS A 30 -24.86 -2.95 8.46
N ILE A 31 -24.04 -1.91 8.53
CA ILE A 31 -23.04 -1.80 9.59
C ILE A 31 -23.79 -1.51 10.89
N THR A 32 -23.74 -2.43 11.85
CA THR A 32 -24.40 -2.30 13.16
C THR A 32 -23.48 -1.69 14.19
N ARG A 33 -22.17 -1.87 14.02
CA ARG A 33 -21.15 -1.27 14.88
C ARG A 33 -19.93 -0.90 14.07
N PHE A 34 -19.39 0.28 14.31
CA PHE A 34 -18.12 0.73 13.78
C PHE A 34 -17.34 1.41 14.90
N ASN A 35 -16.18 0.85 15.23
CA ASN A 35 -15.23 1.44 16.17
C ASN A 35 -13.94 1.74 15.41
N HIS A 36 -13.41 2.93 15.60
CA HIS A 36 -12.13 3.35 15.04
C HIS A 36 -11.32 4.03 16.13
N THR A 37 -10.13 3.50 16.38
CA THR A 37 -9.15 4.05 17.32
C THR A 37 -7.85 4.25 16.56
N ALA A 38 -7.39 5.50 16.52
CA ALA A 38 -6.10 5.85 15.93
C ALA A 38 -5.22 6.49 16.99
N TYR A 39 -3.95 6.11 17.00
CA TYR A 39 -2.90 6.72 17.81
C TYR A 39 -2.02 7.55 16.89
N THR A 40 -1.85 8.81 17.21
CA THR A 40 -1.02 9.75 16.45
C THR A 40 0.18 10.19 17.27
N ASP A 41 1.26 10.55 16.59
CA ASP A 41 2.39 11.21 17.23
C ASP A 41 2.13 12.72 17.46
N ARG A 42 3.16 13.44 17.90
CA ARG A 42 3.10 14.90 18.12
C ARG A 42 2.83 15.70 16.86
N ASP A 43 3.24 15.19 15.70
CA ASP A 43 3.13 15.85 14.40
C ASP A 43 1.86 15.41 13.62
N ASN A 44 0.97 14.66 14.27
CA ASN A 44 -0.27 14.08 13.74
C ASN A 44 -0.09 12.99 12.68
N TYR A 45 1.08 12.36 12.61
CA TYR A 45 1.24 11.13 11.85
C TYR A 45 0.56 9.98 12.57
N MET A 46 -0.23 9.21 11.82
CA MET A 46 -0.89 8.02 12.34
C MET A 46 0.15 6.92 12.56
N VAL A 47 0.23 6.41 13.78
CA VAL A 47 1.23 5.41 14.14
C VAL A 47 0.60 4.03 14.31
N GLU A 48 -0.57 3.97 14.93
CA GLU A 48 -1.37 2.75 15.04
C GLU A 48 -2.83 3.02 14.71
N GLU A 49 -3.46 2.09 14.02
CA GLU A 49 -4.88 2.14 13.68
C GLU A 49 -5.52 0.81 14.05
N TYR A 50 -6.62 0.88 14.80
CA TYR A 50 -7.50 -0.23 15.11
C TYR A 50 -8.89 0.11 14.58
N ARG A 51 -9.40 -0.73 13.69
CA ARG A 51 -10.74 -0.59 13.14
C ARG A 51 -11.49 -1.90 13.34
N SER A 52 -12.65 -1.81 13.96
CA SER A 52 -13.55 -2.95 14.14
C SER A 52 -14.91 -2.58 13.58
N SER A 53 -15.46 -3.41 12.71
CA SER A 53 -16.83 -3.26 12.24
C SER A 53 -17.60 -4.56 12.35
N LYS A 54 -18.86 -4.44 12.71
CA LYS A 54 -19.83 -5.53 12.64
C LYS A 54 -20.84 -5.17 11.58
N ALA A 55 -21.04 -6.06 10.63
CA ALA A 55 -22.06 -5.94 9.60
C ALA A 55 -23.04 -7.09 9.72
N ASN A 56 -24.32 -6.81 9.50
CA ASN A 56 -25.31 -7.85 9.32
C ASN A 56 -26.03 -7.70 7.99
N TYR A 57 -26.36 -8.82 7.38
CA TYR A 57 -27.23 -8.85 6.20
C TYR A 57 -28.19 -10.02 6.29
N LYS A 58 -29.38 -9.85 5.71
CA LYS A 58 -30.33 -10.94 5.56
C LYS A 58 -29.97 -11.73 4.30
N SER A 59 -29.69 -13.01 4.49
CA SER A 59 -29.61 -14.01 3.42
C SER A 59 -30.98 -14.14 2.74
N GLU A 60 -30.97 -14.49 1.45
CA GLU A 60 -32.19 -14.78 0.68
C GLU A 60 -33.02 -15.91 1.31
N ASN A 61 -32.40 -16.78 2.10
CA ASN A 61 -33.05 -17.86 2.84
C ASN A 61 -33.59 -17.41 4.22
N GLY A 62 -33.63 -16.11 4.52
CA GLY A 62 -34.21 -15.55 5.75
C GLY A 62 -33.27 -15.52 6.97
N PHE A 63 -32.09 -16.13 6.89
CA PHE A 63 -31.09 -16.09 7.96
C PHE A 63 -30.38 -14.74 8.05
N THR A 64 -30.03 -14.29 9.26
CA THR A 64 -29.17 -13.12 9.45
C THR A 64 -27.73 -13.57 9.54
N VAL A 65 -26.90 -13.14 8.59
CA VAL A 65 -25.46 -13.37 8.64
C VAL A 65 -24.82 -12.20 9.37
N ASN A 66 -23.98 -12.50 10.36
CA ASN A 66 -23.17 -11.52 11.06
C ASN A 66 -21.71 -11.68 10.61
N ALA A 67 -21.10 -10.58 10.17
CA ALA A 67 -19.71 -10.53 9.77
C ALA A 67 -18.97 -9.54 10.67
N ASP A 68 -17.90 -10.01 11.31
CA ASP A 68 -16.99 -9.20 12.11
C ASP A 68 -15.72 -8.94 11.32
N PHE A 69 -15.37 -7.67 11.12
CA PHE A 69 -14.14 -7.24 10.48
C PHE A 69 -13.28 -6.52 11.49
N ASN A 70 -12.03 -6.98 11.64
CA ASN A 70 -11.05 -6.33 12.51
C ASN A 70 -9.78 -6.07 11.70
N LEU A 71 -9.33 -4.82 11.72
CA LEU A 71 -8.12 -4.34 11.05
C LEU A 71 -7.23 -3.70 12.11
N LYS A 72 -5.99 -4.15 12.19
CA LYS A 72 -4.93 -3.57 13.00
C LYS A 72 -3.77 -3.21 12.08
N ILE A 73 -3.44 -1.93 11.99
CA ILE A 73 -2.30 -1.44 11.21
C ILE A 73 -1.32 -0.78 12.18
N GLN A 74 -0.08 -1.24 12.19
CA GLN A 74 1.02 -0.61 12.90
C GLN A 74 1.99 -0.05 11.86
N ARG A 75 2.11 1.29 11.81
CA ARG A 75 2.95 1.99 10.82
C ARG A 75 4.37 2.17 11.33
N TRP A 76 4.55 2.47 12.60
CA TRP A 76 5.88 2.58 13.19
C TRP A 76 6.12 1.44 14.17
N ALA A 77 7.31 0.85 14.06
CA ALA A 77 7.80 -0.08 15.05
C ALA A 77 8.51 0.70 16.16
N PHE A 78 7.73 1.19 17.13
CA PHE A 78 8.29 1.83 18.32
C PHE A 78 9.23 0.86 19.05
N GLY A 79 10.42 1.34 19.41
CA GLY A 79 11.41 0.57 20.16
C GLY A 79 12.20 -0.46 19.35
N LYS A 80 12.13 -0.43 18.01
CA LYS A 80 13.04 -1.20 17.15
C LYS A 80 14.19 -0.32 16.65
N ASP A 81 15.38 -0.89 16.57
CA ASP A 81 16.53 -0.23 15.98
C ASP A 81 16.31 -0.02 14.48
N VAL A 82 16.63 1.18 14.00
CA VAL A 82 16.62 1.51 12.58
C VAL A 82 17.90 0.97 11.96
N VAL A 83 17.77 0.04 11.01
CA VAL A 83 18.89 -0.44 10.20
C VAL A 83 18.88 0.33 8.89
N VAL A 84 19.94 1.11 8.65
CA VAL A 84 20.18 1.79 7.37
C VAL A 84 21.35 1.09 6.69
N GLU A 85 21.06 0.34 5.63
CA GLU A 85 22.08 -0.21 4.74
C GLU A 85 22.31 0.79 3.60
N VAL A 86 23.42 1.51 3.66
CA VAL A 86 23.85 2.36 2.55
C VAL A 86 24.59 1.48 1.55
N PRO A 87 24.19 1.46 0.26
CA PRO A 87 24.90 0.67 -0.73
C PRO A 87 26.34 1.16 -0.89
N GLU A 88 27.28 0.24 -1.06
CA GLU A 88 28.66 0.59 -1.39
C GLU A 88 28.70 1.33 -2.74
N VAL A 89 29.39 2.46 -2.75
CA VAL A 89 29.61 3.25 -3.95
C VAL A 89 30.62 2.52 -4.84
N ASN A 90 30.22 2.24 -6.08
CA ASN A 90 31.02 1.55 -7.08
C ASN A 90 30.84 2.21 -8.45
N ALA A 91 31.67 1.86 -9.43
CA ALA A 91 31.63 2.47 -10.76
C ALA A 91 30.29 2.32 -11.50
N ALA A 92 29.44 1.35 -11.14
CA ALA A 92 28.14 1.15 -11.76
C ALA A 92 27.01 2.01 -11.14
N ASN A 93 27.15 2.42 -9.87
CA ASN A 93 26.18 3.26 -9.16
C ASN A 93 26.71 4.65 -8.78
N SER A 94 27.89 5.01 -9.29
CA SER A 94 28.54 6.30 -9.08
C SER A 94 28.83 6.99 -10.40
N PHE A 95 28.95 8.32 -10.34
CA PHE A 95 29.30 9.15 -11.47
C PHE A 95 30.60 9.87 -11.11
N THR A 96 31.62 9.80 -11.95
CA THR A 96 32.82 10.60 -11.73
C THR A 96 32.54 12.05 -12.08
N LEU A 97 33.34 12.98 -11.55
CA LEU A 97 33.25 14.40 -11.94
C LEU A 97 33.46 14.59 -13.45
N LYS A 98 34.32 13.76 -14.04
CA LYS A 98 34.55 13.75 -15.49
C LYS A 98 33.30 13.31 -16.25
N ASP A 99 32.65 12.23 -15.82
CA ASP A 99 31.41 11.78 -16.45
C ASP A 99 30.31 12.83 -16.31
N PHE A 100 30.26 13.52 -15.16
CA PHE A 100 29.33 14.62 -14.92
C PHE A 100 29.54 15.77 -15.90
N ASP A 101 30.78 16.21 -16.11
CA ASP A 101 31.12 17.29 -17.03
C ASP A 101 30.82 16.91 -18.50
N GLU A 102 31.01 15.64 -18.86
CA GLU A 102 30.79 15.15 -20.23
C GLU A 102 29.30 14.87 -20.55
N ASN A 103 28.52 14.43 -19.56
CA ASN A 103 27.13 14.00 -19.76
C ASN A 103 26.08 14.99 -19.24
N THR A 104 26.48 16.06 -18.54
CA THR A 104 25.54 17.11 -18.12
C THR A 104 25.20 18.02 -19.31
N PRO A 105 23.92 18.23 -19.64
CA PRO A 105 23.54 19.13 -20.72
C PRO A 105 24.12 20.53 -20.49
N LYS A 106 24.78 21.10 -21.50
CA LYS A 106 25.38 22.45 -21.49
C LYS A 106 24.41 23.58 -21.10
N MET A 107 23.11 23.28 -21.05
CA MET A 107 22.05 24.17 -20.56
C MET A 107 22.27 24.65 -19.11
N PHE A 108 22.99 23.89 -18.28
CA PHE A 108 23.34 24.29 -16.90
C PHE A 108 24.61 25.14 -16.80
N GLU A 109 25.45 25.23 -17.84
CA GLU A 109 26.67 26.07 -17.79
C GLU A 109 26.32 27.55 -17.57
N GLY A 110 25.17 28.00 -18.05
CA GLY A 110 24.68 29.37 -17.83
C GLY A 110 24.37 29.67 -16.36
N LEU A 111 23.85 28.70 -15.60
CA LEU A 111 23.48 28.87 -14.19
C LEU A 111 24.72 28.99 -13.28
N PHE A 112 25.82 28.30 -13.61
CA PHE A 112 27.06 28.38 -12.84
C PHE A 112 27.97 29.54 -13.26
N LYS A 113 27.94 29.96 -14.53
CA LYS A 113 28.74 31.09 -15.04
C LYS A 113 28.15 32.48 -14.70
N THR A 114 26.85 32.58 -14.41
CA THR A 114 26.19 33.89 -14.14
C THR A 114 26.16 34.32 -12.67
N GLY A 115 26.88 33.64 -11.79
CA GLY A 115 27.30 34.21 -10.50
C GLY A 115 26.46 33.77 -9.31
N TRP A 116 26.87 32.67 -8.70
CA TRP A 116 26.94 32.54 -7.25
C TRP A 116 28.42 32.58 -6.89
N GLY A 117 28.96 33.76 -6.55
CA GLY A 117 30.38 33.91 -6.19
C GLY A 117 31.07 35.20 -6.63
N LYS A 118 30.33 36.24 -7.04
CA LYS A 118 30.85 37.62 -7.03
C LYS A 118 29.95 38.50 -6.17
N SER A 119 30.10 38.34 -4.86
CA SER A 119 29.86 39.39 -3.86
C SER A 119 31.15 39.58 -3.08
#